data_AF-A0AAP2H8F2-F1
#
_entry.id   AF-A0AAP2H8F2-F1
#
_cell.length_a   1.000
_cell.length_b   1.000
_cell.length_c   1.000
_cell.angle_alpha   90.00
_cell.angle_beta   90.00
_cell.angle_gamma   90.00
#
_symmetry.space_group_name_H-M   'P 1'
#
loop_
_entity.id
_entity.type
_entity.pdbx_description
1 polymer ?
#
loop_
_entity_poly.entity_id
_entity_poly.type
_entity_poly.pdbx_seq_one_letter_code
_entity_poly.pdbx_strand_id
1 'polypeptide(L)'
;MHEDAKHERFQGYAVFLYPQALEILGEAIRPYLHDGPHGPHVLCSAIDTGGALIEMTLQGRTADDQSVEIELMIPSNMVRMIVSARSDGAFGFGPRVPLAEAGAVSSLPPAPLASARTAQLPVEFANPTSDAVPSTTAKLPPEG
;
A
#
# COMPACT_ATOMS: atom_id res chain seq x y z
N MET A 1 41.22 15.06 8.10
CA MET A 1 40.15 15.24 7.11
C MET A 1 39.39 13.92 7.03
N HIS A 2 38.33 13.77 7.84
CA HIS A 2 37.42 12.64 7.75
C HIS A 2 36.07 13.19 7.34
N GLU A 3 35.97 13.47 6.04
CA GLU A 3 34.73 13.85 5.38
C GLU A 3 34.20 12.60 4.66
N ASP A 4 34.03 11.52 5.43
CA ASP A 4 33.23 10.37 5.00
C ASP A 4 31.77 10.76 5.21
N ALA A 5 31.34 11.68 4.35
CA ALA A 5 30.01 12.27 4.35
C ALA A 5 29.02 11.19 3.94
N LYS A 6 28.57 10.43 4.94
CA LYS A 6 27.18 10.06 5.26
C LYS A 6 26.21 10.08 4.07
N HIS A 7 26.55 9.42 2.97
CA HIS A 7 25.57 8.95 2.00
C HIS A 7 25.00 7.66 2.58
N GLU A 8 24.27 7.82 3.68
CA GLU A 8 23.42 6.78 4.21
C GLU A 8 22.47 6.44 3.06
N ARG A 9 22.76 5.34 2.36
CA ARG A 9 21.96 4.89 1.22
C ARG A 9 20.59 4.55 1.79
N PHE A 10 19.67 5.50 1.72
CA PHE A 10 18.33 5.35 2.26
C PHE A 10 17.67 4.17 1.55
N GLN A 11 17.53 3.06 2.27
CA GLN A 11 16.77 1.91 1.84
C GLN A 11 15.36 2.07 2.40
N GLY A 12 14.39 2.34 1.53
CA GLY A 12 13.04 2.63 1.98
C GLY A 12 12.11 3.04 0.86
N TYR A 13 11.03 3.70 1.23
CA TYR A 13 9.96 4.16 0.36
C TYR A 13 9.76 5.67 0.53
N ALA A 14 9.44 6.34 -0.57
CA ALA A 14 8.95 7.71 -0.59
C ALA A 14 7.49 7.70 -1.04
N VAL A 15 6.60 8.19 -0.18
CA VAL A 15 5.15 8.24 -0.42
C VAL A 15 4.72 9.66 -0.71
N PHE A 16 4.23 9.87 -1.92
CA PHE A 16 3.71 11.15 -2.38
C PHE A 16 2.20 11.18 -2.21
N LEU A 17 1.71 12.25 -1.59
CA LEU A 17 0.30 12.46 -1.34
C LEU A 17 -0.30 13.40 -2.40
N TYR A 18 -1.61 13.28 -2.65
CA TYR A 18 -2.31 14.31 -3.43
C TYR A 18 -2.33 15.64 -2.64
N PRO A 19 -2.31 16.81 -3.31
CA PRO A 19 -2.40 18.10 -2.63
C PRO A 19 -3.60 18.20 -1.67
N GLN A 20 -4.76 17.71 -2.11
CA GLN A 20 -5.97 17.65 -1.29
C GLN A 20 -5.78 16.82 -0.01
N ALA A 21 -4.96 15.77 -0.05
CA ALA A 21 -4.67 14.99 1.14
C ALA A 21 -3.82 15.78 2.15
N LEU A 22 -2.88 16.61 1.68
CA LEU A 22 -2.11 17.50 2.55
C LEU A 22 -3.00 18.54 3.22
N GLU A 23 -4.03 19.01 2.52
CA GLU A 23 -5.02 19.95 3.08
C GLU A 23 -5.92 19.28 4.12
N ILE A 24 -6.38 18.04 3.86
CA ILE A 24 -7.26 17.30 4.77
C ILE A 24 -6.51 16.81 6.01
N LEU A 25 -5.33 16.20 5.81
CA LEU A 25 -4.52 15.67 6.91
C LEU A 25 -3.82 16.79 7.69
N GLY A 26 -3.54 17.92 7.02
CA GLY A 26 -3.13 19.17 7.64
C GLY A 26 -1.86 19.06 8.48
N GLU A 27 -1.90 19.69 9.65
CA GLU A 27 -0.78 19.76 10.60
C GLU A 27 -0.33 18.39 11.13
N ALA A 28 -1.23 17.40 11.16
CA ALA A 28 -0.95 16.11 11.80
C ALA A 28 0.19 15.35 11.12
N ILE A 29 0.36 15.52 9.80
CA ILE A 29 1.38 14.80 9.04
C ILE A 29 2.63 15.61 8.76
N ARG A 30 2.60 16.93 9.00
CA ARG A 30 3.75 17.82 8.77
C ARG A 30 5.05 17.35 9.42
N PRO A 31 5.08 16.85 10.67
CA PRO A 31 6.35 16.39 11.25
C PRO A 31 6.97 15.18 10.52
N TYR A 32 6.21 14.49 9.68
CA TYR A 32 6.64 13.32 8.92
C TYR A 32 6.88 13.61 7.42
N LEU A 33 6.60 14.84 6.98
CA LEU A 33 6.84 15.26 5.60
C LEU A 33 8.28 15.69 5.41
N HIS A 34 8.85 15.23 4.30
CA HIS A 34 10.12 15.67 3.77
C HIS A 34 9.87 16.46 2.48
N ASP A 35 10.46 17.65 2.38
CA ASP A 35 10.50 18.40 1.15
C ASP A 35 11.60 17.86 0.22
N GLY A 36 11.25 17.68 -1.05
CA GLY A 36 12.19 17.23 -2.07
C GLY A 36 11.94 17.91 -3.42
N PRO A 37 12.83 17.69 -4.41
CA PRO A 37 12.71 18.29 -5.74
C PRO A 37 11.40 17.97 -6.47
N HIS A 38 10.74 16.88 -6.08
CA HIS A 38 9.48 16.40 -6.65
C HIS A 38 8.25 16.69 -5.77
N GLY A 39 8.43 17.49 -4.71
CA GLY A 39 7.39 17.87 -3.77
C GLY A 39 7.47 17.16 -2.41
N PRO A 40 6.53 17.48 -1.50
CA PRO A 40 6.45 16.91 -0.17
C PRO A 40 6.11 15.41 -0.23
N HIS A 41 6.85 14.61 0.52
CA HIS A 41 6.70 13.16 0.58
C HIS A 41 7.01 12.63 1.98
N VAL A 42 6.43 11.48 2.32
CA VAL A 42 6.75 10.75 3.57
C VAL A 42 7.82 9.71 3.26
N LEU A 43 8.88 9.65 4.08
CA LEU A 43 9.92 8.63 3.99
C LEU A 43 9.67 7.54 5.03
N CYS A 44 9.65 6.28 4.59
CA CYS A 44 9.40 5.13 5.46
C CYS A 44 10.25 3.91 5.09
N SER A 45 10.47 2.99 6.04
CA SER A 45 11.28 1.78 5.87
C SER A 45 10.45 0.57 5.39
N ALA A 46 9.16 0.59 5.67
CA ALA A 46 8.20 -0.43 5.25
C ALA A 46 6.85 0.19 4.91
N ILE A 47 6.13 -0.49 4.01
CA ILE A 47 4.77 -0.15 3.58
C ILE A 47 3.98 -1.45 3.46
N ASP A 48 2.74 -1.44 3.95
CA ASP A 48 1.70 -2.41 3.63
C ASP A 48 0.55 -1.71 2.87
N THR A 49 0.13 -2.29 1.74
CA THR A 49 -0.99 -1.77 0.92
C THR A 49 -2.11 -2.80 0.77
N GLY A 50 -2.18 -3.80 1.65
CA GLY A 50 -3.17 -4.88 1.60
C GLY A 50 -4.59 -4.44 2.00
N GLY A 51 -4.71 -3.32 2.70
CA GLY A 51 -5.98 -2.79 3.22
C GLY A 51 -6.49 -1.51 2.55
N ALA A 52 -7.54 -0.94 3.15
CA ALA A 52 -8.08 0.38 2.74
C ALA A 52 -7.16 1.55 3.17
N LEU A 53 -6.35 1.31 4.21
CA LEU A 53 -5.31 2.19 4.68
C LEU A 53 -3.97 1.64 4.21
N ILE A 54 -3.08 2.55 3.82
CA ILE A 54 -1.68 2.26 3.59
C ILE A 54 -0.97 2.44 4.92
N GLU A 55 -0.39 1.35 5.42
CA GLU A 55 0.35 1.33 6.67
C GLU A 55 1.82 1.59 6.34
N MET A 56 2.45 2.51 7.05
CA MET A 56 3.83 2.92 6.82
C MET A 56 4.60 2.87 8.13
N THR A 57 5.79 2.31 8.09
CA THR A 57 6.70 2.26 9.26
C THR A 57 7.79 3.31 9.10
N LEU A 58 7.82 4.29 9.99
CA LEU A 58 8.78 5.39 10.02
C LEU A 58 9.73 5.24 11.21
N GLN A 59 10.95 5.72 11.06
CA GLN A 59 11.88 5.86 12.19
C GLN A 59 11.84 7.31 12.68
N GLY A 60 11.31 7.51 13.87
CA GLY A 60 11.30 8.77 14.58
C GLY A 60 12.39 8.85 15.63
N ARG A 61 12.56 10.05 16.20
CA ARG A 61 13.37 10.27 17.39
C ARG A 61 12.52 10.94 18.46
N THR A 62 12.64 10.49 19.70
CA THR A 62 11.99 11.15 20.84
C THR A 62 12.78 12.40 21.25
N ALA A 63 12.23 13.19 22.17
CA ALA A 63 12.93 14.33 22.77
C ALA A 63 14.23 13.95 23.51
N ASP A 64 14.40 12.67 23.84
CA ASP A 64 15.58 12.12 24.51
C ASP A 64 16.59 11.49 23.52
N ASP A 65 16.45 11.79 22.22
CA ASP A 65 17.23 11.23 21.10
C ASP A 65 17.15 9.70 20.98
N GLN A 66 16.16 9.07 21.62
CA GLN A 66 15.90 7.64 21.46
C GLN A 66 15.20 7.37 20.13
N SER A 67 15.64 6.33 19.42
CA SER A 67 14.97 5.87 18.20
C SER A 67 13.62 5.25 18.57
N VAL A 68 12.55 5.74 17.96
CA VAL A 68 11.20 5.19 18.11
C VAL A 68 10.64 4.80 16.75
N GLU A 69 10.02 3.64 16.68
CA GLU A 69 9.31 3.22 15.47
C GLU A 69 7.89 3.82 15.51
N ILE A 70 7.50 4.45 14.41
CA ILE A 70 6.21 5.12 14.27
C ILE A 70 5.44 4.42 13.14
N GLU A 71 4.24 3.97 13.44
CA GLU A 71 3.32 3.42 12.45
C GLU A 71 2.31 4.50 12.04
N LEU A 72 2.32 4.86 10.75
CA LEU A 72 1.45 5.89 10.18
C LEU A 72 0.52 5.24 9.15
N MET A 73 -0.78 5.39 9.36
CA MET A 73 -1.81 4.87 8.46
C MET A 73 -2.46 6.02 7.69
N ILE A 74 -2.46 5.95 6.35
CA ILE A 74 -3.10 6.95 5.49
C ILE A 74 -4.07 6.24 4.53
N PRO A 75 -5.28 6.78 4.29
CA PRO A 75 -6.19 6.24 3.28
C PRO A 75 -5.53 6.10 1.90
N SER A 76 -5.71 4.96 1.24
CA SER A 76 -5.08 4.70 -0.06
C SER A 76 -5.49 5.70 -1.15
N ASN A 77 -6.71 6.22 -1.09
CA ASN A 77 -7.19 7.26 -2.01
C ASN A 77 -6.51 8.63 -1.86
N MET A 78 -5.78 8.85 -0.77
CA MET A 78 -5.03 10.07 -0.51
C MET A 78 -3.59 10.00 -1.03
N VAL A 79 -3.11 8.79 -1.36
CA VAL A 79 -1.76 8.54 -1.86
C VAL A 79 -1.75 8.62 -3.38
N ARG A 80 -0.85 9.45 -3.92
CA ARG A 80 -0.66 9.65 -5.36
C ARG A 80 0.30 8.64 -5.95
N MET A 81 1.42 8.39 -5.26
CA MET A 81 2.52 7.57 -5.79
C MET A 81 3.40 7.07 -4.66
N ILE A 82 3.91 5.85 -4.78
CA ILE A 82 4.88 5.26 -3.86
C ILE A 82 6.12 4.87 -4.67
N VAL A 83 7.28 5.35 -4.26
CA VAL A 83 8.57 5.05 -4.89
C VAL A 83 9.41 4.24 -3.91
N SER A 84 9.92 3.08 -4.32
CA SER A 84 10.86 2.32 -3.51
C SER A 84 12.30 2.55 -3.98
N ALA A 85 13.19 2.82 -3.02
CA ALA A 85 14.62 2.92 -3.24
C ALA A 85 15.28 1.74 -2.51
N ARG A 86 15.28 0.57 -3.16
CA ARG A 86 15.94 -0.64 -2.64
C ARG A 86 17.01 -1.11 -3.61
N SER A 87 18.23 -1.34 -3.10
CA SER A 87 19.35 -1.85 -3.90
C SER A 87 19.44 -3.38 -3.92
N ASP A 88 18.65 -4.11 -3.11
CA ASP A 88 18.78 -5.55 -2.92
C ASP A 88 17.95 -6.42 -3.89
N GLY A 89 17.28 -5.81 -4.89
CA GLY A 89 16.55 -6.55 -5.92
C GLY A 89 15.20 -7.15 -5.47
N ALA A 90 14.87 -7.14 -4.17
CA ALA A 90 13.54 -7.45 -3.67
C ALA A 90 12.60 -6.23 -3.82
N PHE A 91 12.01 -6.08 -5.01
CA PHE A 91 11.03 -5.05 -5.32
C PHE A 91 9.60 -5.59 -5.14
N GLY A 92 8.77 -4.94 -4.32
CA GLY A 92 7.36 -5.32 -4.13
C GLY A 92 6.76 -4.90 -2.79
N PHE A 93 5.45 -5.10 -2.65
CA PHE A 93 4.61 -4.77 -1.48
C PHE A 93 4.04 -6.00 -0.77
N GLY A 94 4.67 -7.18 -0.97
CA GLY A 94 4.20 -8.44 -0.39
C GLY A 94 4.75 -8.69 1.02
N PRO A 95 4.09 -9.57 1.81
CA PRO A 95 4.55 -9.97 3.13
C PRO A 95 6.02 -10.39 3.07
N ARG A 96 6.85 -9.72 3.88
CA ARG A 96 8.26 -10.09 4.04
C ARG A 96 8.28 -11.37 4.86
N VAL A 97 8.19 -12.52 4.21
CA VAL A 97 8.73 -13.74 4.79
C VAL A 97 10.25 -13.57 4.80
N PRO A 98 10.90 -13.50 5.97
CA PRO A 98 12.35 -13.64 5.99
C PRO A 98 12.62 -14.99 5.32
N LEU A 99 13.39 -14.97 4.23
CA LEU A 99 13.90 -16.19 3.64
C LEU A 99 14.83 -16.78 4.69
N ALA A 100 14.27 -17.61 5.57
CA ALA A 100 15.04 -18.48 6.43
C ALA A 100 16.00 -19.22 5.51
N GLU A 101 17.29 -19.01 5.77
CA GLU A 101 18.38 -19.50 4.96
C GLU A 101 18.12 -20.94 4.56
N ALA A 102 18.07 -21.18 3.25
CA ALA A 102 17.97 -22.49 2.65
C ALA A 102 19.21 -23.31 3.05
N GLY A 103 19.09 -24.02 4.18
CA GLY A 103 20.17 -24.74 4.81
C GLY A 103 19.66 -25.94 5.61
N ALA A 104 18.87 -26.82 4.98
CA ALA A 104 18.78 -28.22 5.40
C ALA A 104 18.28 -29.09 4.24
N VAL A 105 19.21 -29.86 3.69
CA VAL A 105 19.05 -30.80 2.59
C VAL A 105 18.17 -32.00 2.95
N SER A 106 17.24 -32.29 2.04
CA SER A 106 17.00 -33.60 1.40
C SER A 106 16.87 -34.85 2.28
N SER A 107 15.65 -35.39 2.36
CA SER A 107 15.34 -36.68 1.71
C SER A 107 13.86 -37.05 1.85
N LEU A 108 13.10 -37.03 0.75
CA LEU A 108 11.85 -37.79 0.61
C LEU A 108 11.85 -38.50 -0.76
N PRO A 109 11.59 -39.82 -0.83
CA PRO A 109 11.58 -40.56 -2.10
C PRO A 109 10.29 -40.29 -2.91
N PRO A 110 10.29 -40.55 -4.23
CA PRO A 110 9.20 -40.17 -5.13
C PRO A 110 8.13 -41.28 -5.24
N ALA A 111 6.86 -40.88 -5.36
CA ALA A 111 5.76 -41.72 -5.85
C ALA A 111 4.70 -40.86 -6.55
N PRO A 112 3.94 -41.42 -7.52
CA PRO A 112 3.88 -40.86 -8.87
C PRO A 112 2.63 -40.02 -9.22
N LEU A 113 2.67 -39.51 -10.45
CA LEU A 113 1.80 -38.58 -11.14
C LEU A 113 0.28 -38.82 -11.06
N ALA A 114 -0.41 -37.69 -10.91
CA ALA A 114 -1.56 -37.21 -11.68
C ALA A 114 -2.83 -38.07 -11.79
N SER A 115 -3.94 -37.51 -11.28
CA SER A 115 -5.23 -37.64 -11.93
C SER A 115 -5.96 -36.29 -11.85
N ALA A 116 -6.19 -35.68 -13.01
CA ALA A 116 -6.96 -34.46 -13.15
C ALA A 116 -8.43 -34.80 -13.38
N ARG A 117 -9.36 -34.17 -12.63
CA ARG A 117 -10.62 -33.68 -13.21
C ARG A 117 -11.38 -32.71 -12.30
N THR A 118 -11.52 -31.51 -12.86
CA THR A 118 -12.53 -30.46 -12.75
C THR A 118 -13.73 -30.71 -11.84
N ALA A 119 -13.92 -29.82 -10.87
CA ALA A 119 -15.22 -29.53 -10.27
C ALA A 119 -15.43 -28.00 -10.28
N GLN A 120 -15.92 -27.47 -11.40
CA GLN A 120 -16.54 -26.15 -11.42
C GLN A 120 -17.98 -26.32 -10.93
N LEU A 121 -18.28 -25.81 -9.74
CA LEU A 121 -19.65 -25.63 -9.28
C LEU A 121 -20.13 -24.25 -9.76
N PRO A 122 -21.26 -24.13 -10.45
CA PRO A 122 -21.87 -22.84 -10.71
C PRO A 122 -22.46 -22.35 -9.38
N VAL A 123 -21.85 -21.33 -8.77
CA VAL A 123 -22.50 -20.58 -7.70
C VAL A 123 -23.13 -19.37 -8.36
N GLU A 124 -24.40 -19.53 -8.72
CA GLU A 124 -25.28 -18.46 -9.18
C GLU A 124 -25.54 -17.52 -7.98
N PHE A 125 -25.00 -16.31 -8.04
CA PHE A 125 -25.32 -15.27 -7.07
C PHE A 125 -26.60 -14.56 -7.52
N ALA A 126 -27.68 -14.80 -6.79
CA ALA A 126 -28.97 -14.14 -6.96
C ALA A 126 -28.81 -12.62 -6.83
N ASN A 127 -29.18 -11.87 -7.87
CA ASN A 127 -29.30 -10.41 -7.79
C ASN A 127 -30.47 -10.04 -6.85
N PRO A 128 -30.27 -9.14 -5.88
CA PRO A 128 -31.37 -8.62 -5.09
C PRO A 128 -32.31 -7.77 -5.95
N THR A 129 -33.60 -8.01 -5.75
CA THR A 129 -34.73 -7.39 -6.40
C THR A 129 -34.60 -5.87 -6.48
N SER A 130 -34.72 -5.31 -7.68
CA SER A 130 -35.11 -3.90 -7.84
C SER A 130 -36.60 -3.90 -8.12
N ASP A 131 -37.35 -3.67 -7.04
CA ASP A 131 -38.78 -3.46 -7.07
C ASP A 131 -39.13 -2.35 -8.07
N ALA A 132 -40.07 -2.65 -8.95
CA ALA A 132 -40.56 -1.74 -9.97
C ALA A 132 -41.57 -0.77 -9.34
N VAL A 133 -41.33 0.53 -9.48
CA VAL A 133 -42.40 1.54 -9.37
C VAL A 133 -42.80 2.02 -10.77
N PRO A 134 -44.03 1.77 -11.23
CA PRO A 134 -44.53 2.33 -12.49
C PRO A 134 -45.13 3.72 -12.24
N SER A 135 -44.83 4.69 -13.09
CA SER A 135 -45.61 5.92 -13.19
C SER A 135 -45.57 6.48 -14.60
N THR A 136 -46.61 6.10 -15.34
CA THR A 136 -47.48 6.89 -16.21
C THR A 136 -46.89 8.03 -17.06
N THR A 137 -47.18 7.90 -18.35
CA THR A 137 -47.10 8.91 -19.43
C THR A 137 -47.64 10.28 -19.01
N ALA A 138 -46.79 11.31 -19.08
CA ALA A 138 -47.20 12.72 -18.99
C ALA A 138 -46.65 13.53 -20.19
N LYS A 139 -47.48 13.60 -21.23
CA LYS A 139 -47.83 14.78 -22.05
C LYS A 139 -46.85 15.98 -22.06
N LEU A 140 -46.23 16.25 -23.23
CA LEU A 140 -45.72 17.59 -23.64
C LEU A 140 -46.83 18.66 -23.49
N PRO A 141 -46.56 19.91 -23.07
CA PRO A 141 -45.76 20.89 -23.83
C PRO A 141 -44.91 21.85 -22.95
N PRO A 142 -44.07 22.73 -23.55
CA PRO A 142 -44.51 24.11 -23.80
C PRO A 142 -43.94 24.73 -25.09
N GLU A 143 -44.77 25.39 -25.89
CA GLU A 143 -44.31 26.51 -26.73
C GLU A 143 -45.29 27.66 -26.52
N GLY A 144 -44.75 28.75 -26.00
CA GLY A 144 -45.35 30.07 -25.87
C GLY A 144 -44.27 31.09 -26.16
#